data_AF-A0A975S5R0-F1
#
_entry.id   AF-A0A975S5R0-F1
#
_cell.length_a   1.000
_cell.length_b   1.000
_cell.length_c   1.000
_cell.angle_alpha   90.00
_cell.angle_beta   90.00
_cell.angle_gamma   90.00
#
_symmetry.space_group_name_H-M   'P 1'
#
loop_
_entity.id
_entity.type
_entity.pdbx_description
1 polymer ?
#
loop_
_entity_poly.entity_id
_entity_poly.type
_entity_poly.pdbx_seq_one_letter_code
_entity_poly.pdbx_strand_id
1 'polypeptide(L)'
;MHPAGETLRRMDAGRRVRALREALLSAGISMSYLAPDSVNNPDLFDDHVDAAVRSFQQSRGLIVDGVAGPDTLRALAEAQFRFGDRVLALVEGQQPIRGDDVAELQRHLSHLGFYYGHIDGEFNVRTRYAVAELQNNLGIPGTGVCDQDTIRAMARVNRAITPSQAFALRDYERLDRSTAALRGRLIALSTGSSELASPHAVDRLTSRPLTEAMVAADIGQRVERILREFGAGVVSRASAFAGVDGGGERVPSLSLDLHCDWLDQQAASGIAAFYWGLPGTGEARSPIGHRAAILLMKELAARTGMDSLGVHGRTWDTLKLSGIPSVGLDLGYLSNRGDAERLADPVFRQTVADSIVIGIQRLYLLEEEDQPTGTLALDDVFRFNPAEVPEERRVAGL
;
A
#
# COMPACT_ATOMS: atom_id res chain seq x y z
N MET A 1 -14.14 14.40 -3.10
CA MET A 1 -15.63 14.54 -3.19
C MET A 1 -16.09 13.71 -4.38
N HIS A 2 -16.59 12.50 -4.14
CA HIS A 2 -16.94 11.53 -5.19
C HIS A 2 -18.36 11.77 -5.71
N PRO A 3 -18.66 11.51 -7.01
CA PRO A 3 -19.99 11.71 -7.56
C PRO A 3 -21.02 10.85 -6.81
N ALA A 4 -22.08 11.51 -6.31
CA ALA A 4 -23.10 10.93 -5.42
C ALA A 4 -23.98 9.82 -6.03
N GLY A 5 -23.64 9.32 -7.23
CA GLY A 5 -24.41 8.30 -7.95
C GLY A 5 -23.79 6.92 -7.98
N GLU A 6 -22.56 6.71 -7.48
CA GLU A 6 -21.88 5.40 -7.57
C GLU A 6 -21.84 4.61 -6.26
N THR A 7 -21.94 5.30 -5.13
CA THR A 7 -21.77 4.70 -3.81
C THR A 7 -23.09 4.17 -3.26
N LEU A 8 -23.05 2.97 -2.65
CA LEU A 8 -24.18 2.42 -1.88
C LEU A 8 -23.82 2.31 -0.40
N ARG A 9 -24.76 2.66 0.47
CA ARG A 9 -24.65 2.60 1.93
C ARG A 9 -25.97 2.18 2.56
N ARG A 10 -25.93 1.92 3.88
CA ARG A 10 -27.11 1.57 4.68
C ARG A 10 -28.26 2.54 4.42
N MET A 11 -29.48 1.99 4.34
CA MET A 11 -30.74 2.66 3.99
C MET A 11 -30.92 3.05 2.51
N ASP A 12 -29.91 2.88 1.65
CA ASP A 12 -30.12 3.02 0.21
C ASP A 12 -31.04 1.89 -0.29
N ALA A 13 -31.84 2.20 -1.31
CA ALA A 13 -32.74 1.23 -1.92
C ALA A 13 -32.71 1.29 -3.44
N GLY A 14 -32.88 0.12 -4.08
CA GLY A 14 -33.06 -0.03 -5.51
C GLY A 14 -32.35 -1.25 -6.09
N ARG A 15 -32.52 -1.45 -7.40
CA ARG A 15 -31.96 -2.60 -8.14
C ARG A 15 -30.43 -2.77 -7.98
N ARG A 16 -29.73 -1.69 -7.69
CA ARG A 16 -28.27 -1.71 -7.44
C ARG A 16 -27.91 -2.45 -6.15
N VAL A 17 -28.77 -2.42 -5.13
CA VAL A 17 -28.54 -3.17 -3.89
C VAL A 17 -28.73 -4.67 -4.14
N ARG A 18 -29.72 -5.05 -4.95
CA ARG A 18 -29.87 -6.45 -5.37
C ARG A 18 -28.63 -6.94 -6.12
N ALA A 19 -28.12 -6.17 -7.06
CA ALA A 19 -26.88 -6.47 -7.77
C ALA A 19 -25.67 -6.57 -6.82
N LEU A 20 -25.60 -5.71 -5.79
CA LEU A 20 -24.58 -5.78 -4.75
C LEU A 20 -24.66 -7.09 -3.95
N ARG A 21 -25.87 -7.54 -3.56
CA ARG A 21 -26.07 -8.83 -2.89
C ARG A 21 -25.56 -10.00 -3.73
N GLU A 22 -25.94 -10.03 -5.01
CA GLU A 22 -25.50 -11.06 -5.96
C GLU A 22 -23.98 -11.03 -6.18
N ALA A 23 -23.39 -9.84 -6.27
CA ALA A 23 -21.95 -9.68 -6.40
C ALA A 23 -21.20 -10.17 -5.16
N LEU A 24 -21.69 -9.87 -3.95
CA LEU A 24 -21.10 -10.34 -2.68
C LEU A 24 -21.16 -11.87 -2.59
N LEU A 25 -22.28 -12.49 -2.95
CA LEU A 25 -22.43 -13.94 -3.01
C LEU A 25 -21.45 -14.56 -4.03
N SER A 26 -21.36 -13.97 -5.22
CA SER A 26 -20.46 -14.44 -6.28
C SER A 26 -18.99 -14.33 -5.89
N ALA A 27 -18.65 -13.29 -5.12
CA ALA A 27 -17.34 -13.08 -4.52
C ALA A 27 -17.05 -14.03 -3.33
N GLY A 28 -17.97 -14.94 -3.00
CA GLY A 28 -17.78 -15.98 -1.98
C GLY A 28 -18.21 -15.59 -0.57
N ILE A 29 -18.86 -14.43 -0.37
CA ILE A 29 -19.41 -14.07 0.93
C ILE A 29 -20.63 -14.93 1.21
N SER A 30 -20.54 -15.74 2.25
CA SER A 30 -21.66 -16.56 2.73
C SER A 30 -22.15 -15.99 4.06
N MET A 31 -23.34 -15.39 4.05
CA MET A 31 -24.03 -14.92 5.25
C MET A 31 -25.52 -15.23 5.15
N SER A 32 -26.15 -15.50 6.29
CA SER A 32 -27.61 -15.64 6.38
C SER A 32 -28.28 -14.33 5.94
N TYR A 33 -29.41 -14.45 5.23
CA TYR A 33 -30.22 -13.32 4.77
C TYR A 33 -29.54 -12.38 3.76
N LEU A 34 -28.43 -12.82 3.14
CA LEU A 34 -27.78 -12.07 2.07
C LEU A 34 -28.46 -12.27 0.72
N ALA A 35 -28.87 -13.50 0.40
CA ALA A 35 -29.46 -13.84 -0.88
C ALA A 35 -30.78 -13.08 -1.13
N PRO A 36 -31.01 -12.55 -2.35
CA PRO A 36 -32.23 -11.80 -2.65
C PRO A 36 -33.51 -12.57 -2.29
N ASP A 37 -33.53 -13.88 -2.53
CA ASP A 37 -34.70 -14.74 -2.28
C ASP A 37 -34.90 -15.08 -0.78
N SER A 38 -33.94 -14.72 0.08
CA SER A 38 -33.99 -14.99 1.52
C SER A 38 -34.53 -13.82 2.35
N VAL A 39 -34.88 -12.69 1.72
CA VAL A 39 -35.35 -11.48 2.39
C VAL A 39 -36.61 -10.92 1.76
N ASN A 40 -37.43 -10.23 2.56
CA ASN A 40 -38.69 -9.64 2.10
C ASN A 40 -38.48 -8.44 1.16
N ASN A 41 -37.38 -7.70 1.32
CA ASN A 41 -37.05 -6.53 0.50
C ASN A 41 -35.59 -6.61 0.01
N PRO A 42 -35.32 -7.34 -1.08
CA PRO A 42 -33.96 -7.53 -1.60
C PRO A 42 -33.33 -6.25 -2.14
N ASP A 43 -34.14 -5.23 -2.42
CA ASP A 43 -33.68 -3.97 -2.97
C ASP A 43 -33.23 -3.00 -1.86
N LEU A 44 -33.40 -3.34 -0.57
CA LEU A 44 -32.98 -2.52 0.56
C LEU A 44 -31.58 -2.90 1.06
N PHE A 45 -30.74 -1.88 1.29
CA PHE A 45 -29.44 -2.01 1.93
C PHE A 45 -29.66 -2.08 3.45
N ASP A 46 -29.94 -3.29 3.93
CA ASP A 46 -30.18 -3.61 5.34
C ASP A 46 -28.89 -3.94 6.09
N ASP A 47 -29.04 -4.36 7.35
CA ASP A 47 -27.94 -4.67 8.25
C ASP A 47 -27.16 -5.93 7.80
N HIS A 48 -27.81 -6.84 7.05
CA HIS A 48 -27.15 -8.01 6.49
C HIS A 48 -26.25 -7.62 5.32
N VAL A 49 -26.67 -6.69 4.47
CA VAL A 49 -25.83 -6.13 3.40
C VAL A 49 -24.66 -5.35 4.00
N ASP A 50 -24.89 -4.52 5.02
CA ASP A 50 -23.80 -3.79 5.70
C ASP A 50 -22.74 -4.75 6.27
N ALA A 51 -23.18 -5.78 7.00
CA ALA A 51 -22.28 -6.81 7.53
C ALA A 51 -21.53 -7.57 6.41
N ALA A 52 -22.22 -7.90 5.31
CA ALA A 52 -21.61 -8.59 4.18
C ALA A 52 -20.58 -7.71 3.44
N VAL A 53 -20.87 -6.42 3.25
CA VAL A 53 -19.94 -5.45 2.67
C VAL A 53 -18.70 -5.31 3.56
N ARG A 54 -18.88 -5.16 4.88
CA ARG A 54 -17.74 -5.08 5.82
C ARG A 54 -16.89 -6.35 5.81
N SER A 55 -17.53 -7.52 5.80
CA SER A 55 -16.82 -8.80 5.71
C SER A 55 -16.04 -8.92 4.40
N PHE A 56 -16.64 -8.51 3.28
CA PHE A 56 -15.96 -8.45 2.01
C PHE A 56 -14.76 -7.49 2.05
N GLN A 57 -14.96 -6.25 2.49
CA GLN A 57 -13.90 -5.25 2.64
C GLN A 57 -12.76 -5.78 3.50
N GLN A 58 -13.08 -6.43 4.62
CA GLN A 58 -12.09 -7.05 5.50
C GLN A 58 -11.33 -8.18 4.81
N SER A 59 -12.03 -9.09 4.13
CA SER A 59 -11.41 -10.21 3.40
C SER A 59 -10.50 -9.76 2.25
N ARG A 60 -10.78 -8.59 1.67
CA ARG A 60 -10.02 -8.02 0.56
C ARG A 60 -8.96 -7.04 1.01
N GLY A 61 -9.03 -6.52 2.24
CA GLY A 61 -8.05 -5.59 2.79
C GLY A 61 -8.31 -4.16 2.33
N LEU A 62 -9.58 -3.84 2.10
CA LEU A 62 -10.09 -2.51 1.83
C LEU A 62 -10.35 -1.76 3.15
N ILE A 63 -10.70 -0.48 3.05
CA ILE A 63 -11.23 0.27 4.18
C ILE A 63 -12.57 -0.36 4.57
N VAL A 64 -12.75 -0.69 5.85
CA VAL A 64 -13.93 -1.41 6.36
C VAL A 64 -14.96 -0.41 6.90
N ASP A 65 -15.53 0.39 6.01
CA ASP A 65 -16.50 1.44 6.36
C ASP A 65 -17.97 1.00 6.18
N GLY A 66 -18.22 -0.17 5.60
CA GLY A 66 -19.57 -0.65 5.25
C GLY A 66 -20.18 0.04 4.04
N VAL A 67 -19.38 0.85 3.32
CA VAL A 67 -19.80 1.61 2.16
C VAL A 67 -19.30 0.93 0.89
N ALA A 68 -20.22 0.56 0.00
CA ALA A 68 -19.88 0.06 -1.32
C ALA A 68 -19.59 1.22 -2.28
N GLY A 69 -18.43 1.86 -2.08
CA GLY A 69 -17.86 2.87 -2.96
C GLY A 69 -17.09 2.28 -4.15
N PRO A 70 -16.46 3.12 -4.98
CA PRO A 70 -15.76 2.70 -6.20
C PRO A 70 -14.73 1.58 -5.98
N ASP A 71 -13.95 1.65 -4.90
CA ASP A 71 -12.94 0.63 -4.58
C ASP A 71 -13.58 -0.71 -4.22
N THR A 72 -14.63 -0.69 -3.39
CA THR A 72 -15.39 -1.89 -3.03
C THR A 72 -16.03 -2.51 -4.27
N LEU A 73 -16.66 -1.69 -5.13
CA LEU A 73 -17.33 -2.15 -6.34
C LEU A 73 -16.35 -2.71 -7.38
N ARG A 74 -15.19 -2.07 -7.55
CA ARG A 74 -14.12 -2.59 -8.41
C ARG A 74 -13.57 -3.91 -7.87
N ALA A 75 -13.29 -4.01 -6.57
CA ALA A 75 -12.81 -5.24 -5.97
C ALA A 75 -13.84 -6.39 -6.08
N LEU A 76 -15.14 -6.08 -6.02
CA LEU A 76 -16.22 -7.04 -6.28
C LEU A 76 -16.19 -7.52 -7.73
N ALA A 77 -16.08 -6.61 -8.70
CA ALA A 77 -15.98 -6.97 -10.12
C ALA A 77 -14.74 -7.83 -10.40
N GLU A 78 -13.59 -7.51 -9.78
CA GLU A 78 -12.36 -8.30 -9.87
C GLU A 78 -12.49 -9.70 -9.27
N ALA A 79 -13.34 -9.87 -8.24
CA ALA A 79 -13.60 -11.15 -7.59
C ALA A 79 -14.53 -12.09 -8.37
N GLN A 80 -15.20 -11.60 -9.43
CA GLN A 80 -16.16 -12.39 -10.19
C GLN A 80 -15.52 -13.45 -11.09
N PHE A 81 -14.24 -13.28 -11.44
CA PHE A 81 -13.55 -14.13 -12.38
C PHE A 81 -12.45 -14.93 -11.69
N ARG A 82 -12.52 -16.25 -11.81
CA ARG A 82 -11.47 -17.18 -11.38
C ARG A 82 -10.55 -17.49 -12.56
N PHE A 83 -9.34 -17.94 -12.23
CA PHE A 83 -8.38 -18.31 -13.25
C PHE A 83 -8.92 -19.39 -14.19
N GLY A 84 -9.02 -19.05 -15.47
CA GLY A 84 -9.56 -19.92 -16.52
C GLY A 84 -11.01 -19.69 -16.91
N ASP A 85 -11.72 -18.78 -16.24
CA ASP A 85 -13.11 -18.44 -16.57
C ASP A 85 -13.22 -17.66 -17.90
N ARG A 86 -12.16 -16.94 -18.29
CA ARG A 86 -12.10 -16.15 -19.52
C ARG A 86 -10.71 -16.13 -20.14
N VAL A 87 -10.66 -15.77 -21.43
CA VAL A 87 -9.40 -15.52 -22.14
C VAL A 87 -8.80 -14.20 -21.66
N LEU A 88 -7.52 -14.22 -21.29
CA LEU A 88 -6.79 -13.03 -20.85
C LEU A 88 -5.84 -12.56 -21.95
N ALA A 89 -6.05 -11.35 -22.43
CA ALA A 89 -5.25 -10.73 -23.49
C ALA A 89 -5.12 -9.23 -23.26
N LEU A 90 -4.02 -8.66 -23.75
CA LEU A 90 -3.90 -7.21 -23.90
C LEU A 90 -4.37 -6.85 -25.32
N VAL A 91 -5.44 -6.07 -25.40
CA VAL A 91 -6.01 -5.58 -26.67
C VAL A 91 -5.59 -4.12 -26.84
N GLU A 92 -4.96 -3.79 -27.97
CA GLU A 92 -4.55 -2.42 -28.27
C GLU A 92 -5.77 -1.48 -28.33
N GLY A 93 -5.66 -0.32 -27.68
CA GLY A 93 -6.75 0.66 -27.61
C GLY A 93 -7.84 0.36 -26.57
N GLN A 94 -7.73 -0.72 -25.79
CA GLN A 94 -8.62 -1.03 -24.68
C GLN A 94 -7.90 -0.94 -23.33
N GLN A 95 -8.65 -0.70 -22.25
CA GLN A 95 -8.09 -0.76 -20.91
C GLN A 95 -7.63 -2.20 -20.61
N PRO A 96 -6.46 -2.38 -19.96
CA PRO A 96 -5.98 -3.69 -19.54
C PRO A 96 -7.01 -4.43 -18.70
N ILE A 97 -7.17 -5.73 -18.98
CA ILE A 97 -8.05 -6.59 -18.18
C ILE A 97 -7.54 -6.65 -16.75
N ARG A 98 -8.45 -6.50 -15.78
CA ARG A 98 -8.17 -6.62 -14.35
C ARG A 98 -9.02 -7.69 -13.69
N GLY A 99 -8.47 -8.35 -12.67
CA GLY A 99 -9.19 -9.36 -11.88
C GLY A 99 -8.28 -10.28 -11.08
N ASP A 100 -8.91 -11.07 -10.20
CA ASP A 100 -8.22 -12.11 -9.42
C ASP A 100 -7.62 -13.19 -10.31
N ASP A 101 -8.28 -13.50 -11.42
CA ASP A 101 -7.82 -14.40 -12.48
C ASP A 101 -6.49 -13.94 -13.11
N VAL A 102 -6.32 -12.64 -13.33
CA VAL A 102 -5.07 -12.06 -13.83
C VAL A 102 -3.98 -12.14 -12.76
N ALA A 103 -4.31 -11.82 -11.50
CA ALA A 103 -3.36 -11.93 -10.40
C ALA A 103 -2.89 -13.39 -10.20
N GLU A 104 -3.78 -14.35 -10.41
CA GLU A 104 -3.45 -15.78 -10.38
C GLU A 104 -2.56 -16.22 -11.54
N LEU A 105 -2.83 -15.73 -12.75
CA LEU A 105 -1.94 -15.93 -13.88
C LEU A 105 -0.53 -15.39 -13.59
N GLN A 106 -0.44 -14.15 -13.10
CA GLN A 106 0.84 -13.52 -12.75
C GLN A 106 1.58 -14.32 -11.67
N ARG A 107 0.89 -14.85 -10.66
CA ARG A 107 1.46 -15.76 -9.65
C ARG A 107 2.04 -17.01 -10.29
N HIS A 108 1.29 -17.69 -11.16
CA HIS A 108 1.78 -18.87 -11.86
C HIS A 108 3.00 -18.56 -12.73
N LEU A 109 2.95 -17.50 -13.53
CA LEU A 109 4.09 -17.08 -14.35
C LEU A 109 5.31 -16.72 -13.50
N SER A 110 5.10 -16.11 -12.33
CA SER A 110 6.18 -15.76 -11.40
C SER A 110 6.81 -17.00 -10.79
N HIS A 111 6.01 -17.97 -10.32
CA HIS A 111 6.52 -19.25 -9.78
C HIS A 111 7.32 -20.05 -10.82
N LEU A 112 6.93 -19.95 -12.09
CA LEU A 112 7.62 -20.56 -13.23
C LEU A 112 8.85 -19.77 -13.70
N GLY A 113 9.08 -18.59 -13.14
CA GLY A 113 10.23 -17.74 -13.47
C GLY A 113 10.07 -16.93 -14.76
N PHE A 114 8.87 -16.81 -15.34
CA PHE A 114 8.62 -16.02 -16.56
C PHE A 114 8.13 -14.60 -16.28
N TYR A 115 7.61 -14.33 -15.07
CA TYR A 115 7.09 -13.02 -14.71
C TYR A 115 7.92 -12.36 -13.60
N TYR A 116 8.43 -11.17 -13.92
CA TYR A 116 9.32 -10.38 -13.08
C TYR A 116 8.70 -9.03 -12.66
N GLY A 117 7.38 -8.88 -12.82
CA GLY A 117 6.62 -7.70 -12.41
C GLY A 117 5.94 -7.90 -11.05
N HIS A 118 5.31 -6.84 -10.55
CA HIS A 118 4.46 -6.94 -9.36
C HIS A 118 3.15 -7.66 -9.71
N ILE A 119 2.61 -8.45 -8.78
CA ILE A 119 1.30 -9.11 -8.95
C ILE A 119 0.19 -8.08 -8.66
N ASP A 120 -0.06 -7.24 -9.65
CA ASP A 120 -1.04 -6.15 -9.60
C ASP A 120 -2.46 -6.58 -10.02
N GLY A 121 -2.60 -7.77 -10.63
CA GLY A 121 -3.88 -8.22 -11.16
C GLY A 121 -4.29 -7.48 -12.43
N GLU A 122 -3.35 -6.82 -13.12
CA GLU A 122 -3.58 -6.13 -14.38
C GLU A 122 -2.83 -6.81 -15.53
N PHE A 123 -3.53 -7.11 -16.61
CA PHE A 123 -2.96 -7.76 -17.79
C PHE A 123 -2.24 -6.71 -18.65
N ASN A 124 -1.13 -6.21 -18.13
CA ASN A 124 -0.30 -5.21 -18.79
C ASN A 124 0.67 -5.85 -19.81
N VAL A 125 1.46 -4.99 -20.47
CA VAL A 125 2.45 -5.40 -21.48
C VAL A 125 3.45 -6.42 -20.93
N ARG A 126 3.87 -6.30 -19.66
CA ARG A 126 4.79 -7.27 -19.02
C ARG A 126 4.14 -8.64 -18.87
N THR A 127 2.86 -8.67 -18.49
CA THR A 127 2.08 -9.92 -18.36
C THR A 127 1.96 -10.60 -19.72
N ARG A 128 1.63 -9.85 -20.78
CA ARG A 128 1.60 -10.36 -22.16
C ARG A 128 2.94 -10.98 -22.58
N TYR A 129 4.06 -10.31 -22.32
CA TYR A 129 5.39 -10.83 -22.66
C TYR A 129 5.72 -12.11 -21.90
N ALA A 130 5.44 -12.18 -20.60
CA ALA A 130 5.65 -13.38 -19.80
C ALA A 130 4.81 -14.57 -20.29
N VAL A 131 3.55 -14.33 -20.70
CA VAL A 131 2.71 -15.36 -21.31
C VAL A 131 3.31 -15.85 -22.62
N ALA A 132 3.75 -14.94 -23.50
CA ALA A 132 4.36 -15.31 -24.78
C ALA A 132 5.66 -16.12 -24.58
N GLU A 133 6.48 -15.72 -23.61
CA GLU A 133 7.71 -16.44 -23.26
C GLU A 133 7.42 -17.85 -22.72
N LEU A 134 6.47 -17.98 -21.79
CA LEU A 134 6.01 -19.28 -21.30
C LEU A 134 5.54 -20.16 -22.47
N GLN A 135 4.66 -19.63 -23.33
CA GLN A 135 4.12 -20.35 -24.48
C GLN A 135 5.23 -20.91 -25.39
N ASN A 136 6.21 -20.07 -25.73
CA ASN A 136 7.36 -20.48 -26.53
C ASN A 136 8.15 -21.61 -25.85
N ASN A 137 8.36 -21.53 -24.53
CA ASN A 137 9.05 -22.57 -23.75
C ASN A 137 8.25 -23.87 -23.63
N LEU A 138 6.92 -23.80 -23.67
CA LEU A 138 6.01 -24.95 -23.66
C LEU A 138 5.79 -25.55 -25.07
N GLY A 139 6.41 -24.99 -26.10
CA GLY A 139 6.28 -25.47 -27.48
C GLY A 139 4.92 -25.18 -28.13
N ILE A 140 4.19 -24.17 -27.63
CA ILE A 140 2.95 -23.66 -28.23
C ILE A 140 3.17 -22.25 -28.80
N PRO A 141 2.31 -21.76 -29.73
CA PRO A 141 2.50 -20.43 -30.33
C PRO A 141 2.53 -19.31 -29.28
N GLY A 142 3.59 -18.50 -29.28
CA GLY A 142 3.80 -17.36 -28.37
C GLY A 142 2.92 -16.15 -28.68
N THR A 143 1.60 -16.31 -28.63
CA THR A 143 0.61 -15.26 -28.90
C THR A 143 0.57 -14.18 -27.81
N GLY A 144 1.02 -14.49 -26.59
CA GLY A 144 0.87 -13.63 -25.42
C GLY A 144 -0.57 -13.56 -24.90
N VAL A 145 -1.46 -14.40 -25.41
CA VAL A 145 -2.86 -14.54 -24.99
C VAL A 145 -3.00 -15.77 -24.13
N CYS A 146 -3.49 -15.63 -22.89
CA CYS A 146 -3.74 -16.77 -22.01
C CYS A 146 -5.14 -17.33 -22.28
N ASP A 147 -5.18 -18.38 -23.09
CA ASP A 147 -6.36 -19.16 -23.45
C ASP A 147 -6.38 -20.55 -22.77
N GLN A 148 -7.38 -21.36 -23.09
CA GLN A 148 -7.53 -22.72 -22.57
C GLN A 148 -6.32 -23.63 -22.86
N ASP A 149 -5.68 -23.48 -24.02
CA ASP A 149 -4.51 -24.28 -24.39
C ASP A 149 -3.28 -23.89 -23.57
N THR A 150 -3.08 -22.59 -23.37
CA THR A 150 -2.05 -22.05 -22.48
C THR A 150 -2.24 -22.53 -21.05
N ILE A 151 -3.47 -22.48 -20.52
CA ILE A 151 -3.78 -22.96 -19.16
C ILE A 151 -3.52 -24.46 -19.02
N ARG A 152 -3.95 -25.28 -19.99
CA ARG A 152 -3.70 -26.73 -19.98
C ARG A 152 -2.22 -27.06 -20.03
N ALA A 153 -1.45 -26.33 -20.84
CA ALA A 153 -0.01 -26.50 -20.94
C ALA A 153 0.69 -26.12 -19.62
N MET A 154 0.30 -24.98 -19.03
CA MET A 154 0.83 -24.51 -17.75
C MET A 154 0.52 -25.46 -16.58
N ALA A 155 -0.69 -26.02 -16.53
CA ALA A 155 -1.11 -26.96 -15.47
C ALA A 155 -0.25 -28.24 -15.44
N ARG A 156 0.33 -28.66 -16.58
CA ARG A 156 1.25 -29.80 -16.65
C ARG A 156 2.59 -29.51 -15.98
N VAL A 157 3.06 -28.26 -16.06
CA VAL A 157 4.36 -27.84 -15.52
C VAL A 157 4.26 -27.39 -14.06
N ASN A 158 3.15 -26.74 -13.67
CA ASN A 158 2.94 -26.24 -12.30
C ASN A 158 2.88 -27.37 -11.25
N ARG A 159 2.50 -28.60 -11.63
CA ARG A 159 2.53 -29.77 -10.73
C ARG A 159 3.93 -30.22 -10.30
N ALA A 160 4.98 -29.77 -10.98
CA ALA A 160 6.35 -30.23 -10.77
C ALA A 160 7.24 -29.23 -10.02
N ILE A 161 6.75 -28.03 -9.71
CA ILE A 161 7.58 -26.92 -9.23
C ILE A 161 7.11 -26.46 -7.84
N THR A 162 8.04 -26.51 -6.88
CA THR A 162 7.88 -25.94 -5.52
C THR A 162 7.87 -24.41 -5.62
N PRO A 163 7.07 -23.67 -4.82
CA PRO A 163 7.03 -22.21 -4.87
C PRO A 163 8.42 -21.61 -4.69
N SER A 164 8.94 -20.98 -5.74
CA SER A 164 10.23 -20.31 -5.72
C SER A 164 10.06 -18.88 -5.20
N GLN A 165 10.77 -18.53 -4.12
CA GLN A 165 10.84 -17.16 -3.58
C GLN A 165 11.71 -16.22 -4.45
N ALA A 166 11.83 -16.51 -5.76
CA ALA A 166 12.73 -15.82 -6.68
C ALA A 166 12.43 -14.32 -6.81
N PHE A 167 11.17 -13.93 -6.58
CA PHE A 167 10.73 -12.54 -6.55
C PHE A 167 11.34 -11.73 -5.38
N ALA A 168 11.28 -12.27 -4.17
CA ALA A 168 11.83 -11.61 -2.99
C ALA A 168 13.35 -11.41 -3.12
N LEU A 169 14.07 -12.44 -3.60
CA LEU A 169 15.53 -12.43 -3.66
C LEU A 169 16.11 -11.34 -4.59
N ARG A 170 15.44 -11.02 -5.71
CA ARG A 170 15.91 -9.99 -6.66
C ARG A 170 15.50 -8.56 -6.30
N ASP A 171 14.33 -8.38 -5.67
CA ASP A 171 13.97 -7.07 -5.12
C ASP A 171 14.91 -6.69 -3.97
N TYR A 172 15.31 -7.67 -3.15
CA TYR A 172 16.40 -7.49 -2.20
C TYR A 172 17.72 -7.16 -2.91
N GLU A 173 18.09 -7.88 -3.97
CA GLU A 173 19.32 -7.60 -4.73
C GLU A 173 19.35 -6.20 -5.38
N ARG A 174 18.19 -5.66 -5.81
CA ARG A 174 18.10 -4.27 -6.31
C ARG A 174 18.26 -3.23 -5.21
N LEU A 175 17.76 -3.52 -4.00
CA LEU A 175 17.97 -2.69 -2.82
C LEU A 175 19.46 -2.72 -2.41
N ASP A 176 20.06 -3.91 -2.42
CA ASP A 176 21.44 -4.20 -2.04
C ASP A 176 22.48 -3.58 -2.99
N ARG A 177 22.17 -3.50 -4.30
CA ARG A 177 23.01 -2.81 -5.29
C ARG A 177 22.89 -1.28 -5.26
N SER A 178 21.94 -0.72 -4.51
CA SER A 178 21.74 0.72 -4.42
C SER A 178 22.47 1.26 -3.18
N THR A 179 23.46 2.11 -3.40
CA THR A 179 24.27 2.77 -2.36
C THR A 179 23.47 3.15 -1.10
N ALA A 180 24.05 2.89 0.07
CA ALA A 180 23.45 2.95 1.42
C ALA A 180 22.88 4.31 1.88
N ALA A 181 22.85 5.31 1.00
CA ALA A 181 22.51 6.69 1.33
C ALA A 181 21.08 7.07 0.89
N LEU A 182 20.43 7.91 1.70
CA LEU A 182 19.21 8.66 1.35
C LEU A 182 19.48 9.68 0.23
N ARG A 183 20.74 10.12 0.10
CA ARG A 183 21.18 11.09 -0.90
C ARG A 183 20.77 10.71 -2.32
N GLY A 184 20.17 11.66 -3.03
CA GLY A 184 19.78 11.51 -4.44
C GLY A 184 18.53 10.69 -4.66
N ARG A 185 17.95 10.09 -3.61
CA ARG A 185 16.68 9.40 -3.67
C ARG A 185 15.53 10.40 -3.68
N LEU A 186 14.44 10.02 -4.33
CA LEU A 186 13.19 10.76 -4.31
C LEU A 186 12.19 10.01 -3.43
N ILE A 187 11.59 10.69 -2.46
CA ILE A 187 10.56 10.15 -1.57
C ILE A 187 9.26 10.92 -1.85
N ALA A 188 8.18 10.20 -2.12
CA ALA A 188 6.85 10.77 -2.22
C ALA A 188 6.20 10.78 -0.83
N LEU A 189 5.64 11.92 -0.44
CA LEU A 189 4.98 12.10 0.86
C LEU A 189 3.56 12.62 0.65
N SER A 190 2.61 12.01 1.34
CA SER A 190 1.25 12.53 1.54
C SER A 190 0.86 12.50 3.01
N THR A 191 -0.09 13.36 3.35
CA THR A 191 -0.59 13.54 4.71
C THR A 191 -2.10 13.55 4.69
N GLY A 192 -2.71 12.91 5.68
CA GLY A 192 -4.12 13.02 5.96
C GLY A 192 -4.57 14.46 6.18
N SER A 193 -5.81 14.73 5.81
CA SER A 193 -6.37 16.08 5.81
C SER A 193 -7.71 16.15 6.54
N SER A 194 -8.04 15.18 7.39
CA SER A 194 -9.27 15.22 8.18
C SER A 194 -9.23 16.39 9.16
N GLU A 195 -10.29 17.19 9.15
CA GLU A 195 -10.52 18.30 10.08
C GLU A 195 -11.40 17.87 11.27
N LEU A 196 -11.61 16.56 11.43
CA LEU A 196 -12.32 16.02 12.59
C LEU A 196 -11.48 16.31 13.85
N ALA A 197 -12.05 17.13 14.74
CA ALA A 197 -11.38 17.55 15.95
C ALA A 197 -11.43 16.47 17.03
N SER A 198 -10.28 16.19 17.65
CA SER A 198 -10.20 15.41 18.88
C SER A 198 -11.08 16.01 19.97
N PRO A 199 -11.83 15.19 20.73
CA PRO A 199 -12.62 15.68 21.85
C PRO A 199 -11.78 15.81 23.13
N HIS A 200 -10.49 15.43 23.07
CA HIS A 200 -9.65 15.23 24.25
C HIS A 200 -8.42 16.12 24.28
N ALA A 201 -8.00 16.67 23.14
CA ALA A 201 -6.78 17.48 23.07
C ALA A 201 -6.93 18.71 22.18
N VAL A 202 -6.20 19.75 22.57
CA VAL A 202 -5.89 20.91 21.73
C VAL A 202 -4.41 20.86 21.40
N ASP A 203 -4.06 21.35 20.22
CA ASP A 203 -2.67 21.46 19.79
C ASP A 203 -1.90 22.44 20.69
N ARG A 204 -0.73 22.03 21.20
CA ARG A 204 0.02 22.87 22.17
C ARG A 204 0.71 24.07 21.54
N LEU A 205 0.94 24.07 20.22
CA LEU A 205 1.53 25.20 19.52
C LEU A 205 0.51 26.30 19.24
N THR A 206 -0.69 25.94 18.83
CA THR A 206 -1.72 26.85 18.32
C THR A 206 -2.93 27.02 19.24
N SER A 207 -3.06 26.16 20.27
CA SER A 207 -4.22 26.09 21.17
C SER A 207 -5.56 25.81 20.46
N ARG A 208 -5.53 25.36 19.21
CA ARG A 208 -6.71 25.00 18.42
C ARG A 208 -7.10 23.54 18.67
N PRO A 209 -8.37 23.15 18.43
CA PRO A 209 -8.78 21.75 18.47
C PRO A 209 -7.85 20.89 17.59
N LEU A 210 -7.34 19.80 18.14
CA LEU A 210 -6.37 18.95 17.45
C LEU A 210 -7.06 18.17 16.32
N THR A 211 -6.56 18.27 15.09
CA THR A 211 -7.07 17.53 13.94
C THR A 211 -5.96 16.69 13.27
N GLU A 212 -6.35 15.69 12.47
CA GLU A 212 -5.40 14.91 11.68
C GLU A 212 -4.60 15.83 10.76
N ALA A 213 -5.27 16.76 10.07
CA ALA A 213 -4.64 17.71 9.16
C ALA A 213 -3.49 18.49 9.83
N MET A 214 -3.66 18.90 11.08
CA MET A 214 -2.62 19.61 11.84
C MET A 214 -1.45 18.70 12.22
N VAL A 215 -1.74 17.50 12.74
CA VAL A 215 -0.71 16.55 13.19
C VAL A 215 0.11 16.01 12.01
N ALA A 216 -0.58 15.50 10.99
CA ALA A 216 0.04 14.90 9.82
C ALA A 216 0.85 15.93 9.01
N ALA A 217 0.36 17.17 8.87
CA ALA A 217 1.11 18.22 8.19
C ALA A 217 2.38 18.65 8.94
N ASP A 218 2.34 18.82 10.27
CA ASP A 218 3.53 19.19 11.06
C ASP A 218 4.59 18.07 11.03
N ILE A 219 4.17 16.82 11.21
CA ILE A 219 5.09 15.67 11.11
C ILE A 219 5.63 15.55 9.68
N GLY A 220 4.79 15.70 8.67
CA GLY A 220 5.19 15.65 7.26
C GLY A 220 6.24 16.72 6.92
N GLN A 221 6.06 17.96 7.38
CA GLN A 221 7.03 19.03 7.20
C GLN A 221 8.37 18.74 7.90
N ARG A 222 8.34 18.16 9.10
CA ARG A 222 9.57 17.76 9.82
C ARG A 222 10.31 16.65 9.08
N VAL A 223 9.61 15.60 8.64
CA VAL A 223 10.18 14.51 7.86
C VAL A 223 10.79 15.05 6.56
N GLU A 224 10.06 15.91 5.84
CA GLU A 224 10.56 16.53 4.62
C GLU A 224 11.84 17.32 4.85
N ARG A 225 11.86 18.19 5.87
CA ARG A 225 13.04 19.00 6.21
C ARG A 225 14.26 18.13 6.47
N ILE A 226 14.12 17.10 7.32
CA ILE A 226 15.21 16.21 7.68
C ILE A 226 15.70 15.40 6.47
N LEU A 227 14.79 14.86 5.65
CA LEU A 227 15.16 14.14 4.42
C LEU A 227 15.96 15.02 3.44
N ARG A 228 15.54 16.29 3.28
CA ARG A 228 16.25 17.27 2.45
C ARG A 228 17.64 17.60 3.00
N GLU A 229 17.78 17.71 4.32
CA GLU A 229 19.09 17.89 4.99
C GLU A 229 20.05 16.73 4.68
N PHE A 230 19.53 15.50 4.54
CA PHE A 230 20.30 14.31 4.11
C PHE A 230 20.46 14.17 2.59
N GLY A 231 19.99 15.13 1.80
CA GLY A 231 20.15 15.17 0.35
C GLY A 231 19.15 14.28 -0.41
N ALA A 232 18.06 13.85 0.22
CA ALA A 232 16.93 13.25 -0.47
C ALA A 232 16.01 14.34 -1.05
N GLY A 233 15.47 14.09 -2.23
CA GLY A 233 14.36 14.87 -2.77
C GLY A 233 13.05 14.41 -2.12
N VAL A 234 12.16 15.36 -1.83
CA VAL A 234 10.82 15.08 -1.33
C VAL A 234 9.81 15.79 -2.24
N VAL A 235 8.78 15.06 -2.64
CA VAL A 235 7.69 15.56 -3.50
C VAL A 235 6.35 15.15 -2.91
N SER A 236 5.32 15.97 -3.15
CA SER A 236 3.96 15.57 -2.80
C SER A 236 3.55 14.37 -3.66
N ARG A 237 2.74 13.46 -3.10
CA ARG A 237 2.21 12.31 -3.86
C ARG A 237 1.48 12.74 -5.13
N ALA A 238 0.67 13.79 -5.08
CA ALA A 238 -0.04 14.32 -6.25
C ALA A 238 0.92 14.83 -7.35
N SER A 239 1.99 15.53 -6.97
CA SER A 239 3.02 16.01 -7.89
C SER A 239 3.82 14.86 -8.51
N ALA A 240 4.14 13.84 -7.70
CA ALA A 240 4.84 12.65 -8.17
C ALA A 240 4.06 11.93 -9.29
N PHE A 241 2.72 11.92 -9.23
CA PHE A 241 1.87 11.32 -10.27
C PHE A 241 1.64 12.23 -11.48
N ALA A 242 1.57 13.54 -11.29
CA ALA A 242 1.42 14.48 -12.40
C ALA A 242 2.65 14.52 -13.33
N GLY A 243 3.84 14.21 -12.80
CA GLY A 243 5.10 14.19 -13.56
C GLY A 243 5.35 12.91 -14.38
N VAL A 244 4.58 11.83 -14.16
CA VAL A 244 4.81 10.52 -14.83
C VAL A 244 4.44 10.56 -16.33
N ASP A 245 3.47 11.40 -16.73
CA ASP A 245 3.07 11.57 -18.13
C ASP A 245 4.01 12.50 -18.93
N GLY A 246 5.01 13.13 -18.26
CA GLY A 246 5.84 14.21 -18.79
C GLY A 246 7.33 13.87 -18.97
N GLY A 247 7.68 12.67 -19.44
CA GLY A 247 8.92 12.42 -20.19
C GLY A 247 10.30 12.70 -19.53
N GLY A 248 10.44 12.95 -18.22
CA GLY A 248 11.78 13.27 -17.69
C GLY A 248 12.04 13.37 -16.18
N GLU A 249 11.13 13.00 -15.28
CA GLU A 249 11.40 13.11 -13.82
C GLU A 249 11.60 11.77 -13.11
N ARG A 250 12.50 11.76 -12.12
CA ARG A 250 12.87 10.59 -11.30
C ARG A 250 11.61 9.99 -10.66
N VAL A 251 11.42 8.68 -10.80
CA VAL A 251 10.36 7.94 -10.10
C VAL A 251 10.70 7.87 -8.61
N PRO A 252 9.75 8.14 -7.69
CA PRO A 252 9.98 7.97 -6.26
C PRO A 252 10.42 6.55 -5.91
N SER A 253 11.42 6.46 -5.03
CA SER A 253 11.95 5.19 -4.51
C SER A 253 11.14 4.62 -3.34
N LEU A 254 10.28 5.45 -2.74
CA LEU A 254 9.34 5.10 -1.67
C LEU A 254 8.21 6.14 -1.66
N SER A 255 6.99 5.72 -1.40
CA SER A 255 5.83 6.57 -1.11
C SER A 255 5.36 6.34 0.32
N LEU A 256 5.13 7.43 1.07
CA LEU A 256 4.63 7.41 2.44
C LEU A 256 3.34 8.20 2.56
N ASP A 257 2.36 7.63 3.25
CA ASP A 257 1.11 8.29 3.62
C ASP A 257 0.99 8.37 5.14
N LEU A 258 0.88 9.58 5.68
CA LEU A 258 0.86 9.83 7.13
C LEU A 258 -0.56 10.18 7.59
N HIS A 259 -1.11 9.38 8.49
CA HIS A 259 -2.49 9.50 8.96
C HIS A 259 -2.60 9.46 10.48
N CYS A 260 -3.76 9.85 10.98
CA CYS A 260 -4.20 9.54 12.34
C CYS A 260 -5.60 8.93 12.24
N ASP A 261 -5.84 7.89 13.03
CA ASP A 261 -7.08 7.13 12.94
C ASP A 261 -8.12 7.65 13.96
N TRP A 262 -9.36 7.22 13.78
CA TRP A 262 -10.48 7.52 14.65
C TRP A 262 -11.41 6.33 14.77
N LEU A 263 -11.72 5.97 16.02
CA LEU A 263 -12.77 5.00 16.31
C LEU A 263 -13.67 5.50 17.43
N ASP A 264 -14.98 5.25 17.33
CA ASP A 264 -15.97 5.62 18.36
C ASP A 264 -15.68 4.96 19.72
N GLN A 265 -14.91 3.86 19.71
CA GLN A 265 -14.40 3.24 20.93
C GLN A 265 -13.14 3.97 21.40
N GLN A 266 -13.28 4.77 22.46
CA GLN A 266 -12.17 5.55 23.05
C GLN A 266 -11.00 4.69 23.58
N ALA A 267 -11.20 3.37 23.74
CA ALA A 267 -10.15 2.45 24.15
C ALA A 267 -9.17 2.09 23.01
N ALA A 268 -9.56 2.29 21.74
CA ALA A 268 -8.66 2.07 20.61
C ALA A 268 -7.49 3.06 20.67
N SER A 269 -6.27 2.56 20.62
CA SER A 269 -5.04 3.35 20.72
C SER A 269 -3.89 2.63 20.05
N GLY A 270 -2.81 3.36 19.81
CA GLY A 270 -1.58 2.84 19.25
C GLY A 270 -1.38 3.18 17.78
N ILE A 271 -0.26 2.70 17.25
CA ILE A 271 0.24 2.98 15.91
C ILE A 271 0.16 1.73 15.04
N ALA A 272 -0.01 1.92 13.73
CA ALA A 272 -0.04 0.83 12.76
C ALA A 272 0.67 1.22 11.47
N ALA A 273 1.20 0.21 10.75
CA ALA A 273 1.76 0.41 9.42
C ALA A 273 1.06 -0.50 8.41
N PHE A 274 0.84 0.00 7.19
CA PHE A 274 0.14 -0.70 6.13
C PHE A 274 1.00 -0.75 4.87
N TYR A 275 0.98 -1.90 4.19
CA TYR A 275 1.71 -2.12 2.95
C TYR A 275 0.82 -2.85 1.94
N TRP A 276 1.21 -2.82 0.67
CA TRP A 276 0.46 -3.54 -0.34
C TRP A 276 0.63 -5.06 -0.21
N GLY A 277 -0.44 -5.73 0.21
CA GLY A 277 -0.47 -7.17 0.46
C GLY A 277 -1.89 -7.68 0.67
N LEU A 278 -2.06 -9.00 0.65
CA LEU A 278 -3.35 -9.62 0.92
C LEU A 278 -3.53 -9.81 2.44
N PRO A 279 -4.68 -9.40 3.02
CA PRO A 279 -4.98 -9.71 4.40
C PRO A 279 -5.17 -11.22 4.59
N GLY A 280 -4.85 -11.74 5.77
CA GLY A 280 -5.10 -13.12 6.17
C GLY A 280 -4.05 -14.14 5.70
N THR A 281 -3.57 -14.07 4.45
CA THR A 281 -2.49 -14.97 3.97
C THR A 281 -1.10 -14.46 4.34
N GLY A 282 -0.96 -13.16 4.61
CA GLY A 282 0.33 -12.51 4.86
C GLY A 282 1.18 -12.33 3.59
N GLU A 283 0.63 -12.63 2.42
CA GLU A 283 1.35 -12.51 1.15
C GLU A 283 1.63 -11.04 0.83
N ALA A 284 2.92 -10.70 0.79
CA ALA A 284 3.37 -9.37 0.41
C ALA A 284 3.41 -9.22 -1.11
N ARG A 285 2.57 -8.32 -1.63
CA ARG A 285 2.58 -7.95 -3.06
C ARG A 285 3.64 -6.87 -3.35
N SER A 286 4.06 -6.14 -2.33
CA SER A 286 5.25 -5.28 -2.34
C SER A 286 6.23 -5.72 -1.23
N PRO A 287 7.27 -6.51 -1.53
CA PRO A 287 8.26 -6.96 -0.54
C PRO A 287 9.03 -5.79 0.07
N ILE A 288 9.43 -4.82 -0.76
CA ILE A 288 10.12 -3.61 -0.31
C ILE A 288 9.18 -2.75 0.55
N GLY A 289 7.92 -2.58 0.15
CA GLY A 289 6.92 -1.88 0.96
C GLY A 289 6.66 -2.58 2.31
N HIS A 290 6.63 -3.90 2.32
CA HIS A 290 6.51 -4.69 3.55
C HIS A 290 7.73 -4.49 4.47
N ARG A 291 8.96 -4.58 3.95
CA ARG A 291 10.18 -4.31 4.72
C ARG A 291 10.19 -2.88 5.27
N ALA A 292 9.83 -1.90 4.43
CA ALA A 292 9.73 -0.50 4.84
C ALA A 292 8.73 -0.34 6.00
N ALA A 293 7.53 -0.92 5.89
CA ALA A 293 6.53 -0.88 6.95
C ALA A 293 7.02 -1.51 8.26
N ILE A 294 7.75 -2.64 8.20
CA ILE A 294 8.37 -3.27 9.38
C ILE A 294 9.38 -2.34 10.05
N LEU A 295 10.29 -1.76 9.27
CA LEU A 295 11.36 -0.91 9.81
C LEU A 295 10.81 0.38 10.42
N LEU A 296 9.88 1.04 9.73
CA LEU A 296 9.18 2.23 10.21
C LEU A 296 8.43 1.93 11.52
N MET A 297 7.66 0.84 11.55
CA MET A 297 6.89 0.44 12.72
C MET A 297 7.79 0.13 13.93
N LYS A 298 8.90 -0.56 13.70
CA LYS A 298 9.91 -0.88 14.72
C LYS A 298 10.52 0.37 15.33
N GLU A 299 10.94 1.34 14.51
CA GLU A 299 11.53 2.59 15.01
C GLU A 299 10.50 3.46 15.75
N LEU A 300 9.28 3.56 15.21
CA LEU A 300 8.19 4.28 15.87
C LEU A 300 7.89 3.68 17.24
N ALA A 301 7.67 2.37 17.33
CA ALA A 301 7.35 1.71 18.60
C ALA A 301 8.50 1.88 19.63
N ALA A 302 9.74 1.70 19.21
CA ALA A 302 10.89 1.77 20.10
C ALA A 302 11.13 3.18 20.68
N ARG A 303 10.87 4.24 19.89
CA ARG A 303 11.21 5.63 20.28
C ARG A 303 10.06 6.40 20.89
N THR A 304 8.84 6.09 20.49
CA THR A 304 7.65 6.83 20.95
C THR A 304 6.99 6.19 22.17
N GLY A 305 7.19 4.89 22.40
CA GLY A 305 6.48 4.14 23.44
C GLY A 305 4.96 4.09 23.21
N MET A 306 4.50 4.27 21.96
CA MET A 306 3.12 4.03 21.55
C MET A 306 2.88 2.53 21.42
N ASP A 307 1.65 2.09 21.71
CA ASP A 307 1.28 0.68 21.55
C ASP A 307 1.35 0.29 20.07
N SER A 308 2.02 -0.83 19.79
CA SER A 308 2.21 -1.31 18.43
C SER A 308 1.06 -2.22 18.02
N LEU A 309 0.22 -1.78 17.07
CA LEU A 309 -0.79 -2.62 16.43
C LEU A 309 -0.23 -3.48 15.29
N GLY A 310 1.06 -3.33 14.99
CA GLY A 310 1.78 -4.15 14.02
C GLY A 310 1.66 -3.66 12.57
N VAL A 311 2.01 -4.56 11.66
CA VAL A 311 2.13 -4.28 10.23
C VAL A 311 1.12 -5.10 9.45
N HIS A 312 0.39 -4.46 8.54
CA HIS A 312 -0.83 -5.01 7.95
C HIS A 312 -0.83 -4.93 6.42
N GLY A 313 -1.03 -6.08 5.76
CA GLY A 313 -1.27 -6.13 4.33
C GLY A 313 -2.65 -5.55 3.98
N ARG A 314 -2.70 -4.57 3.09
CA ARG A 314 -3.92 -3.95 2.58
C ARG A 314 -3.86 -3.80 1.06
N THR A 315 -5.03 -3.65 0.45
CA THR A 315 -5.17 -3.47 -1.01
C THR A 315 -5.71 -2.10 -1.36
N TRP A 316 -5.42 -1.09 -0.54
CA TRP A 316 -5.81 0.30 -0.76
C TRP A 316 -5.11 0.87 -1.98
N ASP A 317 -5.78 1.76 -2.71
CA ASP A 317 -5.21 2.40 -3.90
C ASP A 317 -4.00 3.29 -3.58
N THR A 318 -3.96 3.83 -2.36
CA THR A 318 -2.79 4.57 -1.85
C THR A 318 -1.52 3.72 -1.79
N LEU A 319 -1.67 2.39 -1.65
CA LEU A 319 -0.57 1.43 -1.54
C LEU A 319 -0.25 0.72 -2.87
N LYS A 320 -1.20 0.71 -3.82
CA LYS A 320 -1.10 0.04 -5.13
C LYS A 320 -0.43 0.90 -6.19
N LEU A 321 0.72 1.49 -5.87
CA LEU A 321 1.45 2.33 -6.81
C LEU A 321 2.41 1.48 -7.65
N SER A 322 2.17 1.44 -8.96
CA SER A 322 2.94 0.60 -9.88
C SER A 322 4.43 0.97 -9.85
N GLY A 323 5.27 0.03 -9.42
CA GLY A 323 6.72 0.22 -9.35
C GLY A 323 7.23 1.12 -8.23
N ILE A 324 6.36 1.61 -7.34
CA ILE A 324 6.74 2.45 -6.20
C ILE A 324 6.35 1.74 -4.88
N PRO A 325 7.34 1.29 -4.08
CA PRO A 325 7.07 0.77 -2.75
C PRO A 325 6.29 1.80 -1.92
N SER A 326 5.19 1.40 -1.31
CA SER A 326 4.27 2.33 -0.65
C SER A 326 3.90 1.85 0.75
N VAL A 327 3.92 2.76 1.72
CA VAL A 327 3.57 2.50 3.12
C VAL A 327 2.60 3.56 3.63
N GLY A 328 1.53 3.14 4.28
CA GLY A 328 0.66 4.00 5.08
C GLY A 328 1.00 3.86 6.56
N LEU A 329 1.01 4.96 7.30
CA LEU A 329 1.27 4.99 8.74
C LEU A 329 0.11 5.65 9.46
N ASP A 330 -0.48 4.93 10.41
CA ASP A 330 -1.40 5.52 11.39
C ASP A 330 -0.61 5.84 12.65
N LEU A 331 -0.53 7.13 12.97
CA LEU A 331 0.34 7.67 14.01
C LEU A 331 -0.30 7.71 15.41
N GLY A 332 -1.55 7.25 15.53
CA GLY A 332 -2.33 7.21 16.77
C GLY A 332 -3.82 7.44 16.53
N TYR A 333 -4.63 7.20 17.56
CA TYR A 333 -6.07 7.46 17.54
C TYR A 333 -6.40 8.84 18.14
N LEU A 334 -6.91 9.79 17.34
CA LEU A 334 -7.28 11.11 17.87
C LEU A 334 -8.56 11.08 18.73
N SER A 335 -9.33 9.99 18.65
CA SER A 335 -10.43 9.69 19.57
C SER A 335 -9.96 9.14 20.92
N ASN A 336 -8.69 8.76 21.05
CA ASN A 336 -8.10 8.32 22.31
C ASN A 336 -7.39 9.47 23.01
N ARG A 337 -7.65 9.60 24.32
CA ARG A 337 -7.06 10.68 25.12
C ARG A 337 -5.53 10.61 25.19
N GLY A 338 -4.96 9.42 25.42
CA GLY A 338 -3.52 9.24 25.59
C GLY A 338 -2.74 9.54 24.31
N ASP A 339 -3.19 8.98 23.19
CA ASP A 339 -2.59 9.24 21.88
C ASP A 339 -2.74 10.72 21.48
N ALA A 340 -3.93 11.30 21.64
CA ALA A 340 -4.19 12.69 21.30
C ALA A 340 -3.35 13.67 22.15
N GLU A 341 -3.20 13.44 23.46
CA GLU A 341 -2.37 14.29 24.34
C GLU A 341 -0.87 14.24 23.99
N ARG A 342 -0.37 13.08 23.54
CA ARG A 342 1.00 12.92 23.02
C ARG A 342 1.16 13.59 21.67
N LEU A 343 0.25 13.33 20.72
CA LEU A 343 0.27 13.92 19.39
C LEU A 343 -0.02 15.43 19.41
N ALA A 344 -0.59 15.99 20.47
CA ALA A 344 -0.69 17.45 20.67
C ALA A 344 0.66 18.12 20.97
N ASP A 345 1.68 17.34 21.39
CA ASP A 345 2.99 17.84 21.80
C ASP A 345 3.96 17.92 20.59
N PRO A 346 4.48 19.11 20.25
CA PRO A 346 5.42 19.27 19.15
C PRO A 346 6.75 18.53 19.35
N VAL A 347 7.19 18.31 20.60
CA VAL A 347 8.42 17.54 20.89
C VAL A 347 8.18 16.06 20.57
N PHE A 348 7.00 15.55 20.88
CA PHE A 348 6.61 14.20 20.53
C PHE A 348 6.51 14.03 19.01
N ARG A 349 5.92 14.98 18.29
CA ARG A 349 5.88 15.00 16.81
C ARG A 349 7.27 14.99 16.18
N GLN A 350 8.24 15.69 16.79
CA GLN A 350 9.63 15.61 16.35
C GLN A 350 10.20 14.21 16.51
N THR A 351 9.93 13.54 17.64
CA THR A 351 10.36 12.15 17.87
C THR A 351 9.76 11.19 16.84
N VAL A 352 8.48 11.38 16.48
CA VAL A 352 7.81 10.62 15.41
C VAL A 352 8.51 10.85 14.06
N ALA A 353 8.79 12.11 13.70
CA ALA A 353 9.48 12.45 12.46
C ALA A 353 10.89 11.83 12.38
N ASP A 354 11.67 11.93 13.45
CA ASP A 354 13.01 11.31 13.52
C ASP A 354 12.93 9.79 13.35
N SER A 355 11.95 9.15 14.00
CA SER A 355 11.70 7.71 13.89
C SER A 355 11.40 7.29 12.44
N ILE A 356 10.58 8.07 11.73
CA ILE A 356 10.25 7.82 10.32
C ILE A 356 11.51 7.91 9.46
N VAL A 357 12.29 8.99 9.59
CA VAL A 357 13.53 9.18 8.80
C VAL A 357 14.52 8.05 9.05
N ILE A 358 14.71 7.64 10.30
CA ILE A 358 15.59 6.55 10.68
C ILE A 358 15.10 5.23 10.07
N GLY A 359 13.79 4.97 10.11
CA GLY A 359 13.20 3.80 9.45
C GLY A 359 13.44 3.77 7.94
N ILE A 360 13.35 4.93 7.26
CA ILE A 360 13.67 5.05 5.83
C ILE A 360 15.17 4.84 5.59
N GLN A 361 16.06 5.41 6.41
CA GLN A 361 17.50 5.18 6.28
C GLN A 361 17.83 3.68 6.40
N ARG A 362 17.27 3.00 7.41
CA ARG A 362 17.47 1.56 7.64
C ARG A 362 16.96 0.70 6.49
N LEU A 363 15.96 1.17 5.74
CA LEU A 363 15.49 0.47 4.53
C LEU A 363 16.60 0.37 3.47
N TYR A 364 17.52 1.34 3.43
CA TYR A 364 18.55 1.43 2.41
C TYR A 364 19.94 1.04 2.91
N LEU A 365 20.11 0.72 4.20
CA LEU A 365 21.35 0.15 4.72
C LEU A 365 21.52 -1.31 4.29
N LEU A 366 22.77 -1.71 4.04
CA LEU A 366 23.14 -3.12 3.86
C LEU A 366 22.92 -3.88 5.18
N GLU A 367 22.70 -5.21 5.11
CA GLU A 367 22.48 -6.02 6.34
C GLU A 367 23.64 -5.95 7.34
N GLU A 368 24.87 -5.76 6.86
CA GLU A 368 26.07 -5.59 7.70
C GLU A 368 26.15 -4.21 8.37
N GLU A 369 25.45 -3.21 7.83
CA GLU A 369 25.45 -1.82 8.31
C GLU A 369 24.22 -1.50 9.18
N ASP A 370 23.16 -2.32 9.09
CA ASP A 370 21.93 -2.15 9.88
C ASP A 370 22.19 -2.35 11.38
N GLN A 371 21.72 -1.40 12.17
CA GLN A 371 21.88 -1.41 13.63
C GLN A 371 20.62 -1.96 14.31
N PRO A 372 20.72 -2.48 15.54
CA PRO A 372 19.55 -2.89 16.31
C PRO A 372 18.52 -1.75 16.43
N THR A 373 17.23 -2.09 16.37
CA THR A 373 16.14 -1.10 16.44
C THR A 373 16.25 -0.20 17.66
N GLY A 374 16.06 1.10 17.45
CA GLY A 374 16.12 2.11 18.51
C GLY A 374 17.53 2.53 18.95
N THR A 375 18.59 1.97 18.35
CA THR A 375 19.99 2.34 18.68
C THR A 375 20.58 3.39 17.76
N LEU A 376 20.12 3.48 16.51
CA LEU A 376 20.62 4.43 15.52
C LEU A 376 20.20 5.87 15.89
N ALA A 377 21.13 6.79 16.12
CA ALA A 377 20.78 8.19 16.35
C ALA A 377 20.55 8.94 15.02
N LEU A 378 19.91 10.11 15.06
CA LEU A 378 19.84 10.98 13.88
C LEU A 378 21.25 11.39 13.40
N ASP A 379 22.20 11.56 14.32
CA ASP A 379 23.62 11.82 14.03
C ASP A 379 24.31 10.66 13.27
N ASP A 380 23.87 9.41 13.47
CA ASP A 380 24.39 8.29 12.72
C ASP A 380 23.90 8.31 11.27
N VAL A 381 22.69 8.83 11.01
CA VAL A 381 22.20 9.07 9.64
C VAL A 381 23.12 10.03 8.89
N PHE A 382 23.69 11.05 9.56
CA PHE A 382 24.69 11.94 8.95
C PHE A 382 25.96 11.22 8.51
N ARG A 383 26.40 10.19 9.25
CA ARG A 383 27.60 9.41 8.88
C ARG A 383 27.42 8.69 7.54
N PHE A 384 26.22 8.18 7.29
CA PHE A 384 25.87 7.53 6.02
C PHE A 384 25.57 8.55 4.90
N ASN A 385 25.37 9.83 5.24
CA ASN A 385 24.99 10.90 4.29
C ASN A 385 25.83 12.19 4.47
N PRO A 386 27.18 12.14 4.38
CA PRO A 386 28.05 13.27 4.72
C PRO A 386 27.90 14.44 3.74
N ALA A 387 27.58 15.65 4.20
CA ALA A 387 27.41 16.84 3.35
C ALA A 387 28.63 17.06 2.42
N GLU A 388 28.41 17.49 1.17
CA GLU A 388 29.52 17.85 0.28
C GLU A 388 30.33 19.00 0.89
N VAL A 389 31.65 18.81 1.00
CA VAL A 389 32.56 19.94 1.13
C VAL A 389 32.59 20.62 -0.24
N PRO A 390 32.30 21.93 -0.35
CA PRO A 390 32.41 22.64 -1.61
C PRO A 390 33.79 22.41 -2.25
N GLU A 391 33.84 22.09 -3.54
CA GLU A 391 35.07 21.75 -4.29
C GLU A 391 36.17 22.82 -4.21
N GLU A 392 35.88 24.03 -3.74
CA GLU A 392 36.83 25.14 -3.63
C GLU A 392 37.98 24.91 -2.63
N ARG A 393 37.95 23.86 -1.79
CA ARG A 393 39.05 23.53 -0.86
C ARG A 393 39.97 22.39 -1.29
N ARG A 394 39.75 21.76 -2.45
CA ARG A 394 40.69 20.74 -2.98
C ARG A 394 41.85 21.31 -3.80
N VAL A 395 41.87 22.62 -4.07
CA VAL A 395 42.98 23.31 -4.76
C VAL A 395 43.69 24.26 -3.80
N ALA A 396 44.20 23.73 -2.69
CA ALA A 396 45.16 24.42 -1.84
C ALA A 396 46.08 23.36 -1.20
N GLY A 397 46.83 22.68 -2.05
CA GLY A 397 47.71 21.58 -1.66
C GLY A 397 48.58 21.12 -2.84
N LEU A 398 49.23 22.07 -3.50
CA LEU A 398 50.44 21.86 -4.30
C LEU A 398 51.47 22.89 -3.87
#